data_AF-A6G544-F1
#
_entry.id   AF-A6G544-F1
#
_cell.length_a   1.000
_cell.length_b   1.000
_cell.length_c   1.000
_cell.angle_alpha   90.00
_cell.angle_beta   90.00
_cell.angle_gamma   90.00
#
_symmetry.space_group_name_H-M   'P 1'
#
loop_
_entity.id
_entity.type
_entity.pdbx_description
1 polymer ?
#
loop_
_entity_poly.entity_id
_entity_poly.type
_entity_poly.pdbx_seq_one_letter_code
_entity_poly.pdbx_strand_id
1 'polypeptide(L)'
;MTKTTLKMMLMAVPMLVAVPALAAMPDDGDGDAAAAEETEEPTEEEALADDILLVIDLPIAADDARDAGVEEADLDEALDAAEQGAVSAGDMAEVINEEADQVRTKGKRKAFGIWVKRQIAQGVRGEELAKAIAERKAEMKEMSDEEKAELEQKIAELGEKRRKRRRKVRELRKKLREEGKEVELTGKDRHEKMLEKAQKRHAKAKAKHKAAKKAMKKANKAEDKAQTGPDGAPGPDGAPGPGNKGPGPDGKKGPGPDGKKGPGKKGPGKKGPGKKGPGKKGPKGGKPQ
;
A
#
# COMPACT_ATOMS: atom_id res chain seq x y z
N MET A 1 6.41 -55.24 -1.65
CA MET A 1 6.72 -55.65 -0.27
C MET A 1 8.19 -56.02 -0.19
N THR A 2 9.05 -55.13 0.27
CA THR A 2 10.41 -55.47 0.73
C THR A 2 10.76 -54.48 1.83
N LYS A 3 10.77 -54.99 3.06
CA LYS A 3 11.15 -54.30 4.28
C LYS A 3 12.68 -54.33 4.35
N THR A 4 13.32 -53.17 4.48
CA THR A 4 14.75 -53.09 4.79
C THR A 4 14.91 -52.43 6.15
N THR A 5 15.01 -53.29 7.15
CA THR A 5 15.27 -53.03 8.56
C THR A 5 16.77 -52.93 8.86
N LEU A 6 17.11 -52.17 9.90
CA LEU A 6 18.34 -52.22 10.71
C LEU A 6 19.62 -51.69 10.02
N LYS A 7 20.56 -51.02 10.68
CA LYS A 7 21.03 -51.16 12.07
C LYS A 7 21.88 -49.95 12.48
N MET A 8 21.87 -49.69 13.77
CA MET A 8 22.63 -48.72 14.56
C MET A 8 24.09 -48.48 14.12
N MET A 9 24.51 -47.21 14.24
CA MET A 9 25.76 -46.88 14.93
C MET A 9 25.57 -45.62 15.78
N LEU A 10 25.41 -45.87 17.08
CA LEU A 10 25.48 -44.88 18.15
C LEU A 10 26.97 -44.59 18.41
N MET A 11 27.50 -43.53 17.81
CA MET A 11 28.82 -43.00 18.15
C MET A 11 28.64 -41.93 19.22
N ALA A 12 28.91 -42.31 20.47
CA ALA A 12 29.06 -41.38 21.57
C ALA A 12 30.38 -40.61 21.39
N VAL A 13 30.28 -39.34 20.97
CA VAL A 13 31.41 -38.41 20.95
C VAL A 13 31.27 -37.47 22.15
N PRO A 14 32.16 -37.54 23.16
CA PRO A 14 32.24 -36.53 24.18
C PRO A 14 32.95 -35.31 23.59
N MET A 15 32.19 -34.35 23.05
CA MET A 15 32.74 -33.03 22.76
C MET A 15 32.86 -32.24 24.06
N LEU A 16 34.02 -32.33 24.68
CA LEU A 16 34.59 -31.28 25.53
C LEU A 16 34.82 -30.05 24.64
N VAL A 17 33.81 -29.20 24.48
CA VAL A 17 34.01 -27.86 23.92
C VAL A 17 34.47 -26.98 25.07
N ALA A 18 35.77 -26.68 25.06
CA ALA A 18 36.36 -25.62 25.83
C ALA A 18 35.55 -24.34 25.60
N VAL A 19 35.03 -23.77 26.69
CA VAL A 19 34.46 -22.42 26.71
C VAL A 19 35.62 -21.47 26.39
N PRO A 20 35.69 -20.85 25.19
CA PRO A 20 36.62 -19.78 24.99
C PRO A 20 36.16 -18.61 25.86
N ALA A 21 37.09 -18.12 26.68
CA ALA A 21 36.96 -16.89 27.42
C ALA A 21 36.34 -15.80 26.53
N LEU A 22 35.42 -15.04 27.13
CA LEU A 22 34.83 -13.84 26.55
C LEU A 22 35.93 -12.95 25.96
N ALA A 23 36.15 -13.08 24.66
CA ALA A 23 36.72 -12.03 23.85
C ALA A 23 35.60 -11.00 23.70
N ALA A 24 35.87 -9.77 24.15
CA ALA A 24 35.05 -8.61 23.95
C ALA A 24 34.49 -8.63 22.51
N MET A 25 33.17 -8.71 22.41
CA MET A 25 32.52 -8.49 21.13
C MET A 25 32.91 -7.09 20.65
N PRO A 26 33.37 -6.92 19.41
CA PRO A 26 33.52 -5.61 18.83
C PRO A 26 32.18 -4.87 18.94
N ASP A 27 32.30 -3.66 19.45
CA ASP A 27 31.29 -2.61 19.52
C ASP A 27 30.96 -2.18 18.07
N ASP A 28 30.29 -3.06 17.33
CA ASP A 28 29.82 -2.78 15.98
C ASP A 28 28.40 -2.21 16.06
N GLY A 29 28.34 -0.88 16.19
CA GLY A 29 27.47 -0.03 15.38
C GLY A 29 26.00 0.07 15.77
N ASP A 30 25.65 1.22 16.35
CA ASP A 30 24.48 2.04 15.98
C ASP A 30 23.14 1.30 15.73
N GLY A 31 22.78 0.38 16.62
CA GLY A 31 21.48 -0.31 16.62
C GLY A 31 20.57 0.01 17.81
N ASP A 32 21.00 0.89 18.74
CA ASP A 32 20.29 1.18 20.00
C ASP A 32 19.36 2.41 19.89
N ALA A 33 18.61 2.51 18.80
CA ALA A 33 17.63 3.60 18.59
C ALA A 33 16.21 3.24 19.08
N ALA A 34 15.99 2.04 19.62
CA ALA A 34 14.65 1.53 19.94
C ALA A 34 14.23 1.74 21.41
N ALA A 35 15.16 2.00 22.34
CA ALA A 35 14.85 2.05 23.78
C ALA A 35 15.16 3.38 24.50
N ALA A 36 15.87 4.32 23.88
CA ALA A 36 16.22 5.62 24.49
C ALA A 36 15.15 6.72 24.29
N GLU A 37 13.91 6.38 23.93
CA GLU A 37 12.90 7.37 23.49
C GLU A 37 12.00 7.92 24.63
N GLU A 38 12.55 8.09 25.83
CA GLU A 38 11.79 8.63 26.97
C GLU A 38 12.50 9.82 27.60
N THR A 39 12.62 10.92 26.86
CA THR A 39 12.57 12.35 27.30
C THR A 39 13.36 13.31 26.42
N GLU A 40 14.14 12.82 25.45
CA GLU A 40 15.00 13.68 24.63
C GLU A 40 14.17 14.62 23.74
N GLU A 41 14.54 15.90 23.76
CA GLU A 41 13.97 16.91 22.88
C GLU A 41 14.26 16.55 21.42
N PRO A 42 13.33 16.79 20.47
CA PRO A 42 13.57 16.46 19.07
C PRO A 42 14.82 17.20 18.57
N THR A 43 15.68 16.49 17.85
CA THR A 43 16.92 17.05 17.32
C THR A 43 16.62 17.96 16.13
N GLU A 44 17.55 18.89 15.83
CA GLU A 44 17.42 19.72 14.62
C GLU A 44 17.44 18.87 13.35
N GLU A 45 18.26 17.81 13.31
CA GLU A 45 18.35 16.86 12.19
C GLU A 45 17.01 16.15 11.94
N GLU A 46 16.36 15.64 13.00
CA GLU A 46 15.03 15.04 12.90
C GLU A 46 13.98 16.05 12.40
N ALA A 47 14.08 17.31 12.84
CA ALA A 47 13.18 18.36 12.39
C ALA A 47 13.41 18.78 10.94
N LEU A 48 14.64 18.73 10.42
CA LEU A 48 14.95 19.03 9.03
C LEU A 48 14.65 17.86 8.08
N ALA A 49 14.67 16.61 8.58
CA ALA A 49 14.32 15.41 7.83
C ALA A 49 12.82 15.36 7.48
N ASP A 50 12.46 15.66 6.25
CA ASP A 50 11.07 15.60 5.76
C ASP A 50 10.75 14.28 5.07
N ASP A 51 9.83 13.54 5.67
CA ASP A 51 9.38 12.21 5.31
C ASP A 51 8.28 12.20 4.24
N ILE A 52 7.97 13.35 3.63
CA ILE A 52 6.89 13.49 2.65
C ILE A 52 7.01 12.51 1.47
N LEU A 53 8.23 12.19 1.02
CA LEU A 53 8.44 11.22 -0.06
C LEU A 53 8.05 9.80 0.38
N LEU A 54 8.36 9.45 1.63
CA LEU A 54 8.03 8.15 2.19
C LEU A 54 6.51 8.01 2.43
N VAL A 55 5.80 9.11 2.72
CA VAL A 55 4.34 9.14 2.80
C VAL A 55 3.70 8.83 1.44
N ILE A 56 4.29 9.33 0.34
CA ILE A 56 3.81 9.10 -1.02
C ILE A 56 4.01 7.64 -1.46
N ASP A 57 4.97 6.92 -0.88
CA ASP A 57 5.25 5.52 -1.20
C ASP A 57 4.22 4.55 -0.63
N LEU A 58 3.52 4.91 0.45
CA LEU A 58 2.58 4.02 1.12
C LEU A 58 1.44 3.52 0.20
N PRO A 59 0.75 4.37 -0.58
CA PRO A 59 -0.22 3.90 -1.58
C PRO A 59 0.37 2.93 -2.62
N ILE A 60 1.63 3.12 -3.02
CA ILE A 60 2.31 2.25 -4.00
C ILE A 60 2.58 0.88 -3.37
N ALA A 61 3.10 0.87 -2.14
CA ALA A 61 3.34 -0.36 -1.38
C ALA A 61 2.05 -1.15 -1.12
N ALA A 62 0.96 -0.47 -0.77
CA ALA A 62 -0.35 -1.10 -0.57
C ALA A 62 -0.89 -1.73 -1.85
N ASP A 63 -0.78 -1.04 -2.99
CA ASP A 63 -1.14 -1.62 -4.29
C ASP A 63 -0.26 -2.82 -4.67
N ASP A 64 1.05 -2.75 -4.39
CA ASP A 64 1.97 -3.87 -4.57
C ASP A 64 1.61 -5.09 -3.72
N ALA A 65 1.18 -4.88 -2.47
CA ALA A 65 0.74 -5.94 -1.56
C ALA A 65 -0.56 -6.60 -1.99
N ARG A 66 -1.55 -5.81 -2.45
CA ARG A 66 -2.79 -6.35 -3.05
C ARG A 66 -2.50 -7.21 -4.26
N ASP A 67 -1.61 -6.75 -5.15
CA ASP A 67 -1.17 -7.51 -6.32
C ASP A 67 -0.44 -8.81 -5.96
N ALA A 68 0.27 -8.82 -4.83
CA ALA A 68 0.90 -10.03 -4.29
C ALA A 68 -0.13 -11.01 -3.71
N GLY A 69 -1.34 -10.54 -3.39
CA GLY A 69 -2.41 -11.34 -2.79
C GLY A 69 -2.44 -11.27 -1.27
N VAL A 70 -1.87 -10.22 -0.66
CA VAL A 70 -2.15 -9.88 0.74
C VAL A 70 -3.64 -9.51 0.85
N GLU A 71 -4.32 -10.02 1.88
CA GLU A 71 -5.75 -9.78 2.07
C GLU A 71 -6.02 -8.33 2.47
N GLU A 72 -7.07 -7.72 1.92
CA GLU A 72 -7.39 -6.30 2.18
C GLU A 72 -7.68 -6.05 3.66
N ALA A 73 -8.41 -6.97 4.31
CA ALA A 73 -8.71 -6.86 5.74
C ALA A 73 -7.44 -6.88 6.62
N ASP A 74 -6.42 -7.65 6.23
CA ASP A 74 -5.13 -7.70 6.92
C ASP A 74 -4.34 -6.39 6.71
N LEU A 75 -4.42 -5.79 5.51
CA LEU A 75 -3.81 -4.50 5.21
C LEU A 75 -4.47 -3.36 6.00
N ASP A 76 -5.80 -3.30 5.98
CA ASP A 76 -6.57 -2.29 6.73
C ASP A 76 -6.27 -2.38 8.23
N GLU A 77 -6.26 -3.59 8.78
CA GLU A 77 -5.95 -3.80 10.19
C GLU A 77 -4.51 -3.38 10.56
N ALA A 78 -3.53 -3.65 9.69
CA ALA A 78 -2.15 -3.21 9.88
C ALA A 78 -2.01 -1.67 9.80
N LEU A 79 -2.73 -1.04 8.87
CA LEU A 79 -2.72 0.42 8.68
C LEU A 79 -3.41 1.15 9.83
N ASP A 80 -4.56 0.65 10.30
CA ASP A 80 -5.26 1.20 11.46
C ASP A 80 -4.38 1.14 12.72
N ALA A 81 -3.71 0.00 12.93
CA ALA A 81 -2.77 -0.17 14.04
C ALA A 81 -1.60 0.81 13.96
N ALA A 82 -1.04 1.00 12.77
CA ALA A 82 0.04 1.94 12.51
C ALA A 82 -0.41 3.39 12.73
N GLU A 83 -1.61 3.75 12.29
CA GLU A 83 -2.17 5.08 12.53
C GLU A 83 -2.37 5.33 14.03
N GLN A 84 -3.01 4.40 14.74
CA GLN A 84 -3.23 4.47 16.18
C GLN A 84 -1.90 4.62 16.92
N GLY A 85 -0.95 3.73 16.64
CA GLY A 85 0.40 3.69 17.19
C GLY A 85 1.34 4.77 16.68
N ALA A 86 0.83 5.68 15.86
CA ALA A 86 1.56 6.82 15.35
C ALA A 86 2.89 6.42 14.67
N VAL A 87 2.90 5.30 13.96
CA VAL A 87 4.02 4.87 13.11
C VAL A 87 4.11 5.81 11.90
N SER A 88 5.29 5.98 11.31
CA SER A 88 5.41 6.79 10.09
C SER A 88 4.86 6.01 8.89
N ALA A 89 4.32 6.72 7.90
CA ALA A 89 3.86 6.08 6.67
C ALA A 89 5.03 5.42 5.90
N GLY A 90 6.22 6.00 6.02
CA GLY A 90 7.44 5.45 5.45
C GLY A 90 7.82 4.10 6.01
N ASP A 91 7.83 3.97 7.33
CA ASP A 91 8.08 2.71 8.03
C ASP A 91 7.06 1.66 7.59
N MET A 92 5.77 2.00 7.58
CA MET A 92 4.73 1.05 7.16
C MET A 92 4.83 0.64 5.70
N ALA A 93 5.28 1.53 4.82
CA ALA A 93 5.52 1.17 3.44
C ALA A 93 6.65 0.12 3.30
N GLU A 94 7.62 0.04 4.22
CA GLU A 94 8.65 -1.03 4.21
C GLU A 94 8.05 -2.36 4.62
N VAL A 95 7.33 -2.32 5.74
CA VAL A 95 6.62 -3.46 6.33
C VAL A 95 5.69 -4.10 5.29
N ILE A 96 4.89 -3.29 4.59
CA ILE A 96 3.95 -3.77 3.57
C ILE A 96 4.67 -4.31 2.33
N ASN A 97 5.76 -3.66 1.89
CA ASN A 97 6.55 -4.17 0.77
C ASN A 97 7.22 -5.51 1.08
N GLU A 98 7.76 -5.66 2.28
CA GLU A 98 8.38 -6.90 2.71
C GLU A 98 7.32 -8.02 2.81
N GLU A 99 6.13 -7.75 3.36
CA GLU A 99 5.04 -8.74 3.33
C GLU A 99 4.66 -9.11 1.89
N ALA A 100 4.58 -8.15 0.97
CA ALA A 100 4.29 -8.42 -0.43
C ALA A 100 5.35 -9.34 -1.07
N ASP A 101 6.64 -9.12 -0.79
CA ASP A 101 7.73 -9.95 -1.29
C ASP A 101 7.74 -11.35 -0.64
N GLN A 102 7.42 -11.44 0.65
CA GLN A 102 7.25 -12.72 1.33
C GLN A 102 6.04 -13.50 0.79
N VAL A 103 4.91 -12.84 0.48
CA VAL A 103 3.76 -13.52 -0.12
C VAL A 103 4.07 -14.01 -1.53
N ARG A 104 4.85 -13.27 -2.31
CA ARG A 104 5.29 -13.72 -3.65
C ARG A 104 6.23 -14.93 -3.59
N THR A 105 7.09 -15.01 -2.57
CA THR A 105 8.14 -16.04 -2.48
C THR A 105 7.69 -17.28 -1.70
N LYS A 106 7.02 -17.10 -0.55
CA LYS A 106 6.61 -18.15 0.38
C LYS A 106 5.09 -18.43 0.33
N GLY A 107 4.32 -17.62 -0.38
CA GLY A 107 2.86 -17.73 -0.45
C GLY A 107 2.14 -16.95 0.65
N LYS A 108 0.81 -16.95 0.58
CA LYS A 108 -0.05 -16.19 1.51
C LYS A 108 0.19 -16.61 2.96
N ARG A 109 0.39 -15.62 3.84
CA ARG A 109 0.43 -15.79 5.30
C ARG A 109 -0.83 -15.19 5.89
N LYS A 110 -1.40 -15.85 6.91
CA LYS A 110 -2.62 -15.38 7.58
C LYS A 110 -2.27 -14.40 8.69
N ALA A 111 -3.23 -13.58 9.10
CA ALA A 111 -3.15 -12.72 10.30
C ALA A 111 -1.93 -11.78 10.25
N PHE A 112 -1.73 -11.12 9.10
CA PHE A 112 -0.70 -10.09 8.97
C PHE A 112 -1.05 -8.86 9.82
N GLY A 113 -2.30 -8.40 9.79
CA GLY A 113 -2.76 -7.24 10.56
C GLY A 113 -2.53 -7.40 12.06
N ILE A 114 -3.04 -8.50 12.63
CA ILE A 114 -2.82 -8.89 14.03
C ILE A 114 -1.33 -8.96 14.40
N TRP A 115 -0.49 -9.53 13.53
CA TRP A 115 0.92 -9.66 13.82
C TRP A 115 1.61 -8.29 13.88
N VAL A 116 1.28 -7.38 12.95
CA VAL A 116 1.78 -6.00 12.94
C VAL A 116 1.34 -5.26 14.21
N LYS A 117 0.06 -5.38 14.63
CA LYS A 117 -0.43 -4.84 15.90
C LYS A 117 0.45 -5.25 17.07
N ARG A 118 0.76 -6.54 17.19
CA ARG A 118 1.59 -7.06 18.27
C ARG A 118 2.99 -6.44 18.28
N GLN A 119 3.61 -6.29 17.12
CA GLN A 119 4.94 -5.70 17.02
C GLN A 119 4.94 -4.21 17.34
N ILE A 120 3.94 -3.46 16.87
CA ILE A 120 3.79 -2.03 17.20
C ILE A 120 3.58 -1.85 18.71
N ALA A 121 2.79 -2.72 19.35
CA ALA A 121 2.60 -2.70 20.80
C ALA A 121 3.89 -3.03 21.58
N GLN A 122 4.81 -3.77 20.97
CA GLN A 122 6.16 -4.04 21.51
C GLN A 122 7.13 -2.88 21.24
N GLY A 123 6.71 -1.83 20.52
CA GLY A 123 7.54 -0.69 20.16
C GLY A 123 8.34 -0.85 18.87
N VAL A 124 8.34 -2.05 18.27
CA VAL A 124 9.08 -2.37 17.03
C VAL A 124 8.50 -1.59 15.84
N ARG A 125 9.36 -0.99 15.02
CA ARG A 125 8.97 -0.13 13.88
C ARG A 125 10.00 -0.16 12.76
N GLY A 126 9.66 0.43 11.61
CA GLY A 126 10.58 0.67 10.49
C GLY A 126 11.28 -0.60 10.00
N GLU A 127 12.59 -0.51 9.80
CA GLU A 127 13.42 -1.61 9.32
C GLU A 127 13.41 -2.82 10.25
N GLU A 128 13.34 -2.63 11.57
CA GLU A 128 13.27 -3.74 12.53
C GLU A 128 11.96 -4.53 12.35
N LEU A 129 10.86 -3.81 12.12
CA LEU A 129 9.57 -4.43 11.84
C LEU A 129 9.59 -5.17 10.50
N ALA A 130 10.22 -4.61 9.47
CA ALA A 130 10.42 -5.29 8.19
C ALA A 130 11.30 -6.55 8.34
N LYS A 131 12.41 -6.49 9.08
CA LYS A 131 13.25 -7.66 9.38
C LYS A 131 12.47 -8.75 10.12
N ALA A 132 11.67 -8.36 11.13
CA ALA A 132 10.80 -9.29 11.86
C ALA A 132 9.76 -9.96 10.94
N ILE A 133 9.30 -9.29 9.87
CA ILE A 133 8.42 -9.88 8.84
C ILE A 133 9.14 -10.92 7.99
N ALA A 134 10.39 -10.67 7.63
CA ALA A 134 11.19 -11.60 6.83
C ALA A 134 11.41 -12.93 7.58
N GLU A 135 11.61 -12.85 8.89
CA GLU A 135 11.85 -13.97 9.80
C GLU A 135 10.55 -14.64 10.31
N ARG A 136 9.40 -13.98 10.14
CA ARG A 136 8.10 -14.46 10.60
C ARG A 136 7.74 -15.83 10.02
N LYS A 137 7.46 -16.77 10.94
CA LYS A 137 6.84 -18.07 10.62
C LYS A 137 5.34 -17.91 10.39
N ALA A 138 4.76 -18.75 9.52
CA ALA A 138 3.39 -18.58 9.01
C ALA A 138 2.28 -18.82 10.06
N GLU A 139 2.60 -19.39 11.21
CA GLU A 139 1.61 -19.76 12.23
C GLU A 139 1.53 -18.69 13.32
N MET A 140 0.44 -17.92 13.31
CA MET A 140 0.00 -17.11 14.44
C MET A 140 -1.29 -17.69 14.99
N LYS A 141 -1.33 -17.88 16.31
CA LYS A 141 -2.54 -18.26 17.03
C LYS A 141 -3.52 -17.09 17.01
N GLU A 142 -4.81 -17.38 16.82
CA GLU A 142 -5.86 -16.39 17.04
C GLU A 142 -5.80 -15.89 18.49
N MET A 143 -5.72 -14.58 18.66
CA MET A 143 -5.69 -13.94 19.97
C MET A 143 -7.10 -13.78 20.52
N SER A 144 -7.24 -13.85 21.85
CA SER A 144 -8.50 -13.55 22.51
C SER A 144 -8.87 -12.07 22.33
N ASP A 145 -10.15 -11.75 22.47
CA ASP A 145 -10.59 -10.35 22.35
C ASP A 145 -10.06 -9.48 23.50
N GLU A 146 -9.77 -10.08 24.66
CA GLU A 146 -9.07 -9.43 25.77
C GLU A 146 -7.63 -9.06 25.40
N GLU A 147 -6.87 -9.99 24.81
CA GLU A 147 -5.50 -9.73 24.33
C GLU A 147 -5.46 -8.64 23.25
N LYS A 148 -6.45 -8.63 22.34
CA LYS A 148 -6.57 -7.56 21.32
C LYS A 148 -6.82 -6.20 21.98
N ALA A 149 -7.70 -6.11 22.96
CA ALA A 149 -8.00 -4.87 23.66
C ALA A 149 -6.77 -4.34 24.42
N GLU A 150 -5.99 -5.22 25.06
CA GLU A 150 -4.73 -4.83 25.71
C GLU A 150 -3.70 -4.28 24.71
N LEU A 151 -3.60 -4.89 23.53
CA LEU A 151 -2.71 -4.40 22.47
C LEU A 151 -3.16 -3.03 21.98
N GLU A 152 -4.46 -2.83 21.75
CA GLU A 152 -5.00 -1.54 21.32
C GLU A 152 -4.74 -0.43 22.35
N GLN A 153 -4.86 -0.73 23.65
CA GLN A 153 -4.51 0.21 24.71
C GLN A 153 -3.03 0.58 24.67
N LYS A 154 -2.12 -0.40 24.58
CA LYS A 154 -0.67 -0.15 24.48
C LYS A 154 -0.31 0.65 23.23
N ILE A 155 -0.91 0.31 22.09
CA ILE A 155 -0.72 1.03 20.82
C ILE A 155 -1.21 2.48 20.96
N ALA A 156 -2.36 2.72 21.61
CA ALA A 156 -2.89 4.06 21.83
C ALA A 156 -1.95 4.89 22.73
N GLU A 157 -1.45 4.32 23.83
CA GLU A 157 -0.50 4.98 24.74
C GLU A 157 0.80 5.38 24.02
N LEU A 158 1.40 4.44 23.28
CA LEU A 158 2.57 4.72 22.42
C LEU A 158 2.24 5.79 21.37
N GLY A 159 1.04 5.70 20.80
CA GLY A 159 0.49 6.65 19.85
C GLY A 159 0.45 8.07 20.38
N GLU A 160 0.01 8.27 21.61
CA GLU A 160 -0.01 9.59 22.26
C GLU A 160 1.40 10.13 22.48
N LYS A 161 2.32 9.31 22.99
CA LYS A 161 3.73 9.71 23.21
C LYS A 161 4.36 10.20 21.89
N ARG A 162 4.22 9.40 20.82
CA ARG A 162 4.74 9.73 19.48
C ARG A 162 4.05 10.93 18.85
N ARG A 163 2.73 11.09 18.98
CA ARG A 163 2.02 12.30 18.50
C ARG A 163 2.51 13.56 19.21
N LYS A 164 2.78 13.49 20.51
CA LYS A 164 3.38 14.62 21.27
C LYS A 164 4.76 14.96 20.72
N ARG A 165 5.63 13.96 20.52
CA ARG A 165 6.95 14.17 19.89
C ARG A 165 6.83 14.79 18.49
N ARG A 166 5.98 14.25 17.62
CA ARG A 166 5.76 14.79 16.27
C ARG A 166 5.25 16.23 16.25
N ARG A 167 4.46 16.66 17.24
CA ARG A 167 4.10 18.08 17.40
C ARG A 167 5.32 18.94 17.70
N LYS A 168 6.17 18.51 18.65
CA LYS A 168 7.44 19.21 18.96
C LYS A 168 8.36 19.29 17.74
N VAL A 169 8.52 18.19 16.99
CA VAL A 169 9.31 18.15 15.74
C VAL A 169 8.76 19.16 14.71
N ARG A 170 7.43 19.24 14.54
CA ARG A 170 6.81 20.20 13.61
C ARG A 170 7.02 21.65 14.03
N GLU A 171 6.94 21.93 15.34
CA GLU A 171 7.21 23.26 15.87
C GLU A 171 8.67 23.65 15.68
N LEU A 172 9.61 22.73 15.94
CA LEU A 172 11.04 22.94 15.70
C LEU A 172 11.32 23.15 14.20
N ARG A 173 10.76 22.31 13.32
CA ARG A 173 10.85 22.45 11.86
C ARG A 173 10.36 23.83 11.40
N LYS A 174 9.29 24.35 12.00
CA LYS A 174 8.79 25.69 11.69
C LYS A 174 9.81 26.77 12.07
N LYS A 175 10.42 26.68 13.25
CA LYS A 175 11.49 27.62 13.69
C LYS A 175 12.69 27.56 12.76
N LEU A 176 13.19 26.37 12.43
CA LEU A 176 14.34 26.20 11.54
C LEU A 176 14.08 26.74 10.12
N ARG A 177 12.84 26.63 9.61
CA ARG A 177 12.45 27.28 8.34
C ARG A 177 12.42 28.80 8.44
N GLU A 178 11.97 29.36 9.56
CA GLU A 178 12.02 30.81 9.80
C GLU A 178 13.47 31.33 9.90
N GLU A 179 14.40 30.49 10.38
CA GLU A 179 15.85 30.73 10.36
C GLU A 179 16.49 30.55 8.97
N GLY A 180 15.75 30.05 7.98
CA GLY A 180 16.23 29.85 6.60
C GLY A 180 17.00 28.55 6.38
N LYS A 181 16.97 27.60 7.34
CA LYS A 181 17.56 26.26 7.13
C LYS A 181 16.70 25.48 6.13
N GLU A 182 17.36 24.86 5.15
CA GLU A 182 16.69 24.07 4.12
C GLU A 182 16.26 22.71 4.66
N VAL A 183 15.10 22.25 4.21
CA VAL A 183 14.52 20.97 4.61
C VAL A 183 15.14 19.87 3.76
N GLU A 184 15.72 18.86 4.40
CA GLU A 184 16.25 17.70 3.71
C GLU A 184 15.14 16.67 3.48
N LEU A 185 14.83 16.37 2.21
CA LEU A 185 13.90 15.29 1.90
C LEU A 185 14.60 13.96 2.13
N THR A 186 14.17 13.21 3.14
CA THR A 186 14.68 11.86 3.40
C THR A 186 13.98 10.85 2.49
N GLY A 187 14.64 9.72 2.25
CA GLY A 187 14.05 8.62 1.47
C GLY A 187 14.01 8.82 -0.04
N LYS A 188 14.74 9.78 -0.62
CA LYS A 188 14.80 10.00 -2.08
C LYS A 188 15.14 8.73 -2.86
N ASP A 189 16.21 8.04 -2.48
CA ASP A 189 16.68 6.83 -3.16
C ASP A 189 15.65 5.71 -3.10
N ARG A 190 14.93 5.62 -1.98
CA ARG A 190 13.87 4.63 -1.79
C ARG A 190 12.65 4.97 -2.66
N HIS A 191 12.23 6.22 -2.66
CA HIS A 191 11.13 6.70 -3.50
C HIS A 191 11.43 6.48 -4.98
N GLU A 192 12.65 6.75 -5.44
CA GLU A 192 13.06 6.50 -6.82
C GLU A 192 12.98 5.01 -7.18
N LYS A 193 13.47 4.12 -6.30
CA LYS A 193 13.32 2.66 -6.47
C LYS A 193 11.86 2.23 -6.55
N MET A 194 10.99 2.81 -5.72
CA MET A 194 9.54 2.53 -5.75
C MET A 194 8.89 3.02 -7.04
N LEU A 195 9.25 4.22 -7.52
CA LEU A 195 8.79 4.72 -8.82
C LEU A 195 9.24 3.82 -9.97
N GLU A 196 10.50 3.35 -9.95
CA GLU A 196 11.01 2.44 -10.98
C GLU A 196 10.22 1.10 -10.98
N LYS A 197 9.97 0.52 -9.80
CA LYS A 197 9.12 -0.68 -9.65
C LYS A 197 7.70 -0.44 -10.19
N ALA A 198 7.07 0.68 -9.82
CA ALA A 198 5.74 1.06 -10.27
C ALA A 198 5.68 1.24 -11.81
N GLN A 199 6.70 1.89 -12.40
CA GLN A 199 6.80 2.05 -13.85
C GLN A 199 6.96 0.71 -14.57
N LYS A 200 7.79 -0.21 -14.04
CA LYS A 200 7.93 -1.57 -14.58
C LYS A 200 6.61 -2.34 -14.54
N ARG A 201 5.86 -2.26 -13.43
CA ARG A 201 4.52 -2.86 -13.31
C ARG A 201 3.55 -2.28 -14.32
N HIS A 202 3.48 -0.95 -14.43
CA HIS A 202 2.61 -0.27 -15.38
C HIS A 202 2.94 -0.65 -16.84
N ALA A 203 4.22 -0.74 -17.19
CA ALA A 203 4.66 -1.20 -18.51
C ALA A 203 4.22 -2.65 -18.80
N LYS A 204 4.39 -3.56 -17.83
CA LYS A 204 3.94 -4.96 -17.93
C LYS A 204 2.42 -5.07 -18.05
N ALA A 205 1.66 -4.31 -17.25
CA ALA A 205 0.21 -4.26 -17.31
C ALA A 205 -0.28 -3.74 -18.67
N LYS A 206 0.34 -2.66 -19.19
CA LYS A 206 0.05 -2.12 -20.52
C LYS A 206 0.32 -3.13 -21.63
N ALA A 207 1.40 -3.91 -21.53
CA ALA A 207 1.71 -4.97 -22.48
C ALA A 207 0.66 -6.10 -22.44
N LYS A 208 0.29 -6.58 -21.25
CA LYS A 208 -0.78 -7.58 -21.07
C LYS A 208 -2.11 -7.09 -21.63
N HIS A 209 -2.52 -5.85 -21.32
CA HIS A 209 -3.74 -5.26 -21.84
C HIS A 209 -3.75 -5.18 -23.39
N LYS A 210 -2.63 -4.79 -24.00
CA LYS A 210 -2.48 -4.81 -25.48
C LYS A 210 -2.61 -6.23 -26.04
N ALA A 211 -2.02 -7.24 -25.39
CA ALA A 211 -2.12 -8.63 -25.81
C ALA A 211 -3.57 -9.15 -25.71
N ALA A 212 -4.25 -8.89 -24.59
CA ALA A 212 -5.65 -9.23 -24.38
C ALA A 212 -6.56 -8.59 -25.43
N LYS A 213 -6.38 -7.29 -25.71
CA LYS A 213 -7.13 -6.58 -26.76
C LYS A 213 -6.94 -7.20 -28.15
N LYS A 214 -5.71 -7.62 -28.48
CA LYS A 214 -5.42 -8.32 -29.74
C LYS A 214 -6.07 -9.71 -29.79
N ALA A 215 -6.04 -10.45 -28.69
CA ALA A 215 -6.67 -11.77 -28.58
C ALA A 215 -8.20 -11.66 -28.75
N MET A 216 -8.84 -10.71 -28.06
CA MET A 216 -10.28 -10.43 -28.20
C MET A 216 -10.64 -10.08 -29.64
N LYS A 217 -9.87 -9.20 -30.30
CA LYS A 217 -10.11 -8.87 -31.71
C LYS A 217 -10.01 -10.09 -32.63
N LYS A 218 -9.08 -11.01 -32.37
CA LYS A 218 -8.95 -12.26 -33.14
C LYS A 218 -10.11 -13.22 -32.87
N ALA A 219 -10.56 -13.32 -31.62
CA ALA A 219 -11.70 -14.15 -31.23
C ALA A 219 -12.99 -13.67 -31.92
N ASN A 220 -13.31 -12.37 -31.83
CA ASN A 220 -14.48 -11.79 -32.50
C ASN A 220 -14.41 -12.02 -34.03
N LYS A 221 -13.24 -11.82 -34.65
CA LYS A 221 -13.07 -12.10 -36.08
C LYS A 221 -13.25 -13.58 -36.45
N ALA A 222 -12.90 -14.50 -35.55
CA ALA A 222 -13.11 -15.93 -35.77
C ALA A 222 -14.60 -16.30 -35.62
N GLU A 223 -15.29 -15.67 -34.67
CA GLU A 223 -16.74 -15.82 -34.47
C GLU A 223 -17.54 -15.29 -35.66
N ASP A 224 -17.20 -14.09 -36.16
CA ASP A 224 -17.80 -13.51 -37.38
C ASP A 224 -17.64 -14.45 -38.58
N LYS A 225 -16.48 -15.11 -38.70
CA LYS A 225 -16.21 -16.11 -39.75
C LYS A 225 -16.97 -17.42 -39.56
N ALA A 226 -17.23 -17.82 -38.32
CA ALA A 226 -17.99 -19.03 -38.02
C ALA A 226 -19.50 -18.81 -38.29
N GLN A 227 -20.03 -17.63 -37.97
CA GLN A 227 -21.42 -17.26 -38.30
C GLN A 227 -21.66 -17.09 -39.80
N THR A 228 -20.64 -16.64 -40.54
CA THR A 228 -20.68 -16.57 -42.02
C THR A 228 -20.24 -17.87 -42.69
N GLY A 229 -20.39 -19.01 -41.98
CA GLY A 229 -20.06 -20.34 -42.48
C GLY A 229 -20.68 -20.64 -43.85
N PRO A 230 -20.15 -21.65 -44.56
CA PRO A 230 -20.43 -21.91 -45.98
C PRO A 230 -21.86 -22.37 -46.30
N ASP A 231 -22.86 -22.14 -45.44
CA ASP A 231 -24.29 -22.36 -45.72
C ASP A 231 -24.86 -21.38 -46.76
N GLY A 232 -24.01 -20.51 -47.30
CA GLY A 232 -24.20 -19.92 -48.63
C GLY A 232 -23.90 -20.88 -49.79
N ALA A 233 -23.63 -22.16 -49.54
CA ALA A 233 -23.81 -23.20 -50.54
C ALA A 233 -25.29 -23.12 -50.95
N PRO A 234 -25.62 -22.71 -52.19
CA PRO A 234 -27.00 -22.76 -52.65
C PRO A 234 -27.48 -24.19 -52.42
N GLY A 235 -28.47 -24.36 -51.56
CA GLY A 235 -29.07 -25.67 -51.33
C GLY A 235 -29.39 -26.30 -52.70
N PRO A 236 -29.04 -27.57 -52.94
CA PRO A 236 -29.03 -28.15 -54.29
C PRO A 236 -30.38 -28.19 -54.99
N ASP A 237 -31.50 -27.86 -54.34
CA ASP A 237 -32.80 -27.84 -55.00
C ASP A 237 -33.56 -26.54 -54.69
N GLY A 238 -33.70 -25.74 -55.74
CA GLY A 238 -34.62 -24.63 -55.79
C GLY A 238 -36.05 -25.10 -55.59
N ALA A 239 -36.56 -24.90 -54.38
CA ALA A 239 -37.97 -24.64 -54.17
C ALA A 239 -38.07 -23.21 -53.60
N PRO A 240 -38.69 -22.25 -54.31
CA PRO A 240 -38.98 -20.94 -53.75
C PRO A 240 -39.93 -21.13 -52.56
N GLY A 241 -39.36 -21.15 -51.35
CA GLY A 241 -40.15 -21.20 -50.12
C GLY A 241 -41.08 -19.99 -50.07
N PRO A 242 -42.34 -20.17 -49.65
CA PRO A 242 -43.31 -19.08 -49.58
C PRO A 242 -42.73 -17.97 -48.71
N GLY A 243 -42.62 -16.78 -49.30
CA GLY A 243 -41.92 -15.65 -48.72
C GLY A 243 -42.49 -15.29 -47.36
N ASN A 244 -41.77 -15.68 -46.31
CA ASN A 244 -41.85 -14.99 -45.03
C ASN A 244 -41.11 -13.67 -45.18
N LYS A 245 -41.80 -12.69 -45.78
CA LYS A 245 -41.61 -11.27 -45.49
C LYS A 245 -41.91 -11.09 -43.99
N GLY A 246 -40.95 -11.44 -43.15
CA GLY A 246 -40.92 -10.90 -41.80
C GLY A 246 -40.92 -9.37 -41.94
N PRO A 247 -41.77 -8.65 -41.19
CA PRO A 247 -41.81 -7.20 -41.26
C PRO A 247 -40.39 -6.70 -41.01
N GLY A 248 -39.81 -6.08 -42.04
CA GLY A 248 -38.48 -5.52 -41.95
C GLY A 248 -38.43 -4.61 -40.74
N PRO A 249 -37.29 -4.52 -40.04
CA PRO A 249 -37.06 -3.38 -39.19
C PRO A 249 -36.90 -2.18 -40.13
N ASP A 250 -38.02 -1.63 -40.57
CA ASP A 250 -38.19 -0.20 -40.83
C ASP A 250 -38.04 0.55 -39.50
N GLY A 251 -36.93 0.28 -38.81
CA GLY A 251 -36.33 1.12 -37.81
C GLY A 251 -35.80 2.32 -38.56
N LYS A 252 -36.74 3.19 -38.93
CA LYS A 252 -36.51 4.60 -39.18
C LYS A 252 -35.35 5.04 -38.28
N LYS A 253 -34.34 5.65 -38.89
CA LYS A 253 -33.61 6.74 -38.24
C LYS A 253 -34.64 7.80 -37.85
N GLY A 254 -35.39 7.54 -36.79
CA GLY A 254 -36.15 8.57 -36.11
C GLY A 254 -35.11 9.52 -35.52
N PRO A 255 -35.26 10.84 -35.70
CA PRO A 255 -34.69 11.74 -34.70
C PRO A 255 -35.23 11.24 -33.36
N GLY A 256 -34.32 10.85 -32.45
CA GLY A 256 -34.71 10.31 -31.15
C GLY A 256 -35.77 11.21 -30.52
N PRO A 257 -36.81 10.63 -29.91
CA PRO A 257 -37.88 11.42 -29.30
C PRO A 257 -37.21 12.37 -28.34
N ASP A 258 -37.61 13.63 -28.40
CA ASP A 258 -37.27 14.71 -27.49
C ASP A 258 -36.69 14.14 -26.20
N GLY A 259 -35.36 13.97 -26.23
CA GLY A 259 -34.56 13.80 -25.06
C GLY A 259 -34.66 15.17 -24.44
N LYS A 260 -35.77 15.39 -23.73
CA LYS A 260 -35.91 16.43 -22.73
C LYS A 260 -34.55 16.44 -22.08
N LYS A 261 -33.81 17.53 -22.30
CA LYS A 261 -32.78 17.94 -21.37
C LYS A 261 -33.45 17.80 -20.02
N GLY A 262 -33.20 16.67 -19.35
CA GLY A 262 -33.58 16.54 -17.95
C GLY A 262 -33.02 17.81 -17.33
N PRO A 263 -33.80 18.53 -16.50
CA PRO A 263 -33.31 19.74 -15.88
C PRO A 263 -31.96 19.37 -15.31
N GLY A 264 -30.90 19.91 -15.93
CA GLY A 264 -29.56 19.61 -15.52
C GLY A 264 -29.59 19.90 -14.05
N LYS A 265 -29.37 18.86 -13.23
CA LYS A 265 -29.05 19.08 -11.84
C LYS A 265 -27.81 19.94 -11.91
N LYS A 266 -28.02 21.26 -11.88
CA LYS A 266 -27.05 22.24 -11.44
C LYS A 266 -26.69 21.68 -10.08
N GLY A 267 -25.64 20.85 -10.06
CA GLY A 267 -24.98 20.49 -8.82
C GLY A 267 -24.78 21.80 -8.07
N PRO A 268 -25.02 21.84 -6.77
CA PRO A 268 -24.91 23.06 -5.99
C PRO A 268 -23.57 23.68 -6.36
N GLY A 269 -23.66 24.81 -7.07
CA GLY A 269 -22.49 25.55 -7.47
C GLY A 269 -21.75 25.80 -6.18
N LYS A 270 -20.57 25.19 -6.04
CA LYS A 270 -19.64 25.56 -4.99
C LYS A 270 -19.37 27.04 -5.25
N LYS A 271 -20.12 27.90 -4.56
CA LYS A 271 -19.74 29.29 -4.31
C LYS A 271 -18.35 29.15 -3.70
N GLY A 272 -17.33 29.33 -4.54
CA GLY A 272 -15.97 29.39 -4.07
C GLY A 272 -15.91 30.42 -2.94
N PRO A 273 -15.11 30.18 -1.89
CA PRO A 273 -14.96 31.14 -0.82
C PRO A 273 -14.59 32.48 -1.45
N GLY A 274 -15.50 33.43 -1.35
CA GLY A 274 -15.27 34.80 -1.80
C GLY A 274 -13.97 35.26 -1.14
N LYS A 275 -12.99 35.62 -1.97
CA LYS A 275 -11.81 36.33 -1.52
C LYS A 275 -12.29 37.64 -0.91
N LYS A 276 -12.56 37.65 0.40
CA LYS A 276 -12.56 38.88 1.18
C LYS A 276 -11.15 39.43 1.08
N GLY A 277 -10.95 40.35 0.15
CA GLY A 277 -9.71 41.09 0.04
C GLY A 277 -9.38 41.74 1.38
N PRO A 278 -8.09 41.89 1.71
CA PRO A 278 -7.67 42.58 2.93
C PRO A 278 -8.22 44.00 2.89
N GLY A 279 -9.17 44.28 3.78
CA GLY A 279 -9.64 45.63 4.03
C GLY A 279 -8.46 46.46 4.48
N LYS A 280 -8.02 47.39 3.63
CA LYS A 280 -7.11 48.47 3.98
C LYS A 280 -7.78 49.30 5.09
N LYS A 281 -7.49 48.99 6.36
CA LYS A 281 -7.67 49.95 7.45
C LYS A 281 -6.65 51.05 7.22
N GLY A 282 -7.12 52.19 6.69
CA GLY A 282 -6.31 53.39 6.58
C GLY A 282 -5.83 53.86 7.95
N PRO A 283 -4.64 54.49 8.04
CA PRO A 283 -4.21 55.15 9.25
C PRO A 283 -5.13 56.34 9.53
N LYS A 284 -5.89 56.27 10.62
CA LYS A 284 -6.53 57.46 11.18
C LYS A 284 -5.41 58.31 11.77
N GLY A 285 -5.04 59.35 11.04
CA GLY A 285 -4.25 60.45 11.56
C GLY A 285 -4.96 61.07 12.76
N GLY A 286 -4.31 60.99 13.91
CA GLY A 286 -4.49 61.90 15.04
C GLY A 286 -3.21 62.71 15.17
N LYS A 287 -3.25 63.95 14.71
CA LYS A 287 -2.20 64.95 14.87
C LYS A 287 -2.35 65.65 16.24
N PRO A 288 -1.34 66.44 16.66
CA PRO A 288 -0.95 66.65 18.06
C PRO A 288 -1.65 67.83 18.73
N GLN A 289 -1.71 67.80 20.05
CA GLN A 289 -1.61 68.96 20.95
C GLN A 289 -0.87 68.53 22.22
#